data_AF-A0A3A1WT61-F1
#
_entry.id   AF-A0A3A1WT61-F1
#
_cell.length_a   1.000
_cell.length_b   1.000
_cell.length_c   1.000
_cell.angle_alpha   90.00
_cell.angle_beta   90.00
_cell.angle_gamma   90.00
#
_symmetry.space_group_name_H-M   'P 1'
#
loop_
_entity.id
_entity.type
_entity.pdbx_description
1 polymer ?
#
loop_
_entity_poly.entity_id
_entity_poly.type
_entity_poly.pdbx_seq_one_letter_code
_entity_poly.pdbx_strand_id
1 'polypeptide(L)'
;MTTMSTNDEPNRNNAQINSYEPHIGRESHVVPGRFGEPLKVTQAQYSQGNAAAHPTHPLLLLLHGWGSNEEDLLDLLRIVAPYNDAIALRAPLKLEEGAYSWFHDAVPQREDLDYDMYAAAAAIDEWVCANIPENRDVVPFGFSQGAA
;
A
#
# COMPACT_ATOMS: atom_id res chain seq x y z
N MET A 1 47.66 12.32 -37.20
CA MET A 1 46.42 11.63 -37.60
C MET A 1 46.29 10.36 -36.77
N THR A 2 45.80 10.48 -35.54
CA THR A 2 45.36 9.33 -34.72
C THR A 2 44.33 9.86 -33.73
N THR A 3 43.27 9.08 -33.59
CA THR A 3 41.88 9.41 -33.27
C THR A 3 41.60 9.71 -31.80
N MET A 4 40.60 10.59 -31.58
CA MET A 4 39.87 10.77 -30.32
C MET A 4 39.26 9.44 -29.87
N SER A 5 39.49 9.06 -28.61
CA SER A 5 38.68 8.06 -27.92
C SER A 5 37.62 8.79 -27.10
N THR A 6 36.40 8.84 -27.63
CA THR A 6 35.18 9.04 -26.85
C THR A 6 34.71 7.67 -26.38
N ASN A 7 34.38 7.52 -25.09
CA ASN A 7 33.29 6.71 -24.54
C ASN A 7 33.45 6.61 -23.01
N ASP A 8 33.05 7.66 -22.30
CA ASP A 8 32.63 7.56 -20.90
C ASP A 8 31.10 7.52 -20.89
N GLU A 9 30.52 6.33 -21.08
CA GLU A 9 29.12 6.09 -20.68
C GLU A 9 29.12 5.54 -19.24
N PRO A 10 28.39 6.17 -18.30
CA PRO A 10 28.21 5.59 -16.98
C PRO A 10 27.28 4.38 -17.08
N ASN A 11 27.83 3.24 -16.66
CA ASN A 11 27.20 1.93 -16.51
C ASN A 11 25.79 2.01 -15.86
N ARG A 12 24.75 2.10 -16.69
CA ARG A 12 23.35 1.93 -16.29
C ARG A 12 23.04 0.44 -16.16
N ASN A 13 23.55 -0.23 -15.13
CA ASN A 13 23.10 -1.58 -14.77
C ASN A 13 23.49 -1.84 -13.32
N ASN A 14 22.62 -1.45 -12.38
CA ASN A 14 22.54 -2.04 -11.04
C ASN A 14 21.22 -1.69 -10.33
N ALA A 15 20.12 -1.60 -11.09
CA ALA A 15 18.79 -1.83 -10.51
C ALA A 15 18.52 -3.33 -10.61
N GLN A 16 19.25 -4.11 -9.82
CA GLN A 16 18.83 -5.46 -9.50
C GLN A 16 17.60 -5.26 -8.62
N ILE A 17 16.43 -5.13 -9.27
CA ILE A 17 15.14 -5.29 -8.61
C ILE A 17 15.26 -6.63 -7.92
N ASN A 18 15.38 -6.63 -6.59
CA ASN A 18 15.34 -7.85 -5.82
C ASN A 18 13.99 -8.49 -6.15
N SER A 19 13.97 -9.47 -7.05
CA SER A 19 12.81 -10.28 -7.31
C SER A 19 12.65 -11.18 -6.09
N TYR A 20 12.12 -10.59 -5.01
CA TYR A 20 11.72 -11.33 -3.83
C TYR A 20 10.58 -12.24 -4.25
N GLU A 21 10.83 -13.54 -4.23
CA GLU A 21 9.76 -14.53 -4.42
C GLU A 21 8.82 -14.43 -3.22
N PRO A 22 7.50 -14.32 -3.44
CA PRO A 22 6.54 -14.27 -2.33
C PRO A 22 6.65 -15.56 -1.52
N HIS A 23 6.93 -15.40 -0.22
CA HIS A 23 6.95 -16.52 0.71
C HIS A 23 5.51 -16.86 1.10
N ILE A 24 5.01 -17.96 0.54
CA ILE A 24 3.65 -18.45 0.81
C ILE A 24 3.67 -19.37 2.03
N GLY A 25 2.96 -18.94 3.08
CA GLY A 25 2.78 -19.68 4.32
C GLY A 25 1.69 -20.74 4.27
N ARG A 26 1.23 -21.11 5.47
CA ARG A 26 0.14 -22.08 5.65
C ARG A 26 -1.20 -21.52 5.18
N GLU A 27 -2.19 -22.41 5.11
CA GLU A 27 -3.59 -22.01 4.91
C GLU A 27 -4.13 -21.30 6.17
N SER A 28 -4.91 -20.25 5.93
CA SER A 28 -5.62 -19.54 6.98
C SER A 28 -6.92 -20.25 7.35
N HIS A 29 -7.32 -20.11 8.62
CA HIS A 29 -8.58 -20.63 9.13
C HIS A 29 -9.63 -19.54 9.39
N VAL A 30 -9.25 -18.27 9.24
CA VAL A 30 -10.13 -17.11 9.50
C VAL A 30 -10.62 -16.52 8.19
N VAL A 31 -9.70 -16.14 7.31
CA VAL A 31 -10.02 -15.68 5.95
C VAL A 31 -9.55 -16.71 4.91
N PRO A 32 -10.35 -17.06 3.89
CA PRO A 32 -9.91 -17.95 2.82
C PRO A 32 -8.64 -17.44 2.16
N GLY A 33 -7.65 -18.31 1.97
CA GLY A 33 -6.36 -17.95 1.40
C GLY A 33 -5.18 -18.54 2.17
N ARG A 34 -3.97 -18.13 1.79
CA ARG A 34 -2.72 -18.50 2.45
C ARG A 34 -1.94 -17.25 2.84
N PHE A 35 -1.29 -17.31 3.99
CA PHE A 35 -0.43 -16.21 4.43
C PHE A 35 0.62 -15.87 3.36
N GLY A 36 0.74 -14.59 3.01
CA GLY A 36 1.67 -14.10 1.99
C GLY A 36 1.26 -14.35 0.53
N GLU A 37 0.05 -14.86 0.27
CA GLU A 37 -0.43 -14.94 -1.10
C GLU A 37 -0.55 -13.55 -1.74
N PRO A 38 -0.23 -13.39 -3.04
CA PRO A 38 -0.26 -12.08 -3.67
C PRO A 38 -1.62 -11.41 -3.55
N LEU A 39 -1.62 -10.19 -3.03
CA LEU A 39 -2.81 -9.37 -2.84
C LEU A 39 -2.91 -8.29 -3.92
N LYS A 40 -4.11 -7.75 -4.11
CA LYS A 40 -4.33 -6.62 -5.01
C LYS A 40 -5.35 -5.64 -4.45
N VAL A 41 -4.92 -4.40 -4.21
CA VAL A 41 -5.83 -3.31 -3.86
C VAL A 41 -6.60 -2.89 -5.11
N THR A 42 -7.93 -2.88 -5.04
CA THR A 42 -8.80 -2.52 -6.18
C THR A 42 -9.81 -1.43 -5.87
N GLN A 43 -9.99 -1.08 -4.60
CA GLN A 43 -10.96 -0.09 -4.15
C GLN A 43 -10.24 0.98 -3.33
N ALA A 44 -10.59 2.23 -3.59
CA ALA A 44 -10.08 3.39 -2.90
C ALA A 44 -11.13 4.49 -2.88
N GLN A 45 -11.17 5.24 -1.78
CA GLN A 45 -12.01 6.42 -1.63
C GLN A 45 -11.15 7.68 -1.52
N TYR A 46 -11.60 8.75 -2.17
CA TYR A 46 -10.82 9.97 -2.34
C TYR A 46 -11.43 11.11 -1.54
N SER A 47 -10.59 11.96 -0.99
CA SER A 47 -11.01 13.25 -0.43
C SER A 47 -11.61 14.15 -1.52
N GLN A 48 -12.15 15.31 -1.11
CA GLN A 48 -12.75 16.28 -2.03
C GLN A 48 -11.82 16.65 -3.18
N GLY A 49 -12.40 16.98 -4.34
CA GLY A 49 -11.64 17.31 -5.53
C GLY A 49 -10.83 16.12 -6.09
N ASN A 50 -11.27 14.88 -5.80
CA ASN A 50 -10.58 13.66 -6.23
C ASN A 50 -9.13 13.59 -5.72
N ALA A 51 -8.93 13.92 -4.44
CA ALA A 51 -7.62 14.02 -3.80
C ALA A 51 -6.62 14.97 -4.50
N ALA A 52 -7.13 16.08 -5.07
CA ALA A 52 -6.33 17.10 -5.73
C ALA A 52 -6.71 18.54 -5.30
N ALA A 53 -7.38 18.71 -4.16
CA ALA A 53 -7.74 20.02 -3.63
C ALA A 53 -6.52 20.78 -3.06
N HIS A 54 -5.50 20.06 -2.60
CA HIS A 54 -4.28 20.60 -1.99
C HIS A 54 -3.01 20.02 -2.64
N PRO A 55 -2.79 20.24 -3.96
CA PRO A 55 -1.78 19.57 -4.78
C PRO A 55 -0.32 19.98 -4.47
N THR A 56 -0.09 20.81 -3.46
CA THR A 56 1.24 21.16 -2.94
C THR A 56 1.54 20.55 -1.56
N HIS A 57 0.57 19.92 -0.89
CA HIS A 57 0.77 19.26 0.42
C HIS A 57 0.99 17.76 0.27
N PRO A 58 1.68 17.04 1.16
CA PRO A 58 1.72 15.58 1.08
C PRO A 58 0.33 14.96 1.08
N LEU A 59 0.15 13.91 0.27
CA LEU A 59 -1.08 13.12 0.21
C LEU A 59 -1.08 12.10 1.35
N LEU A 60 -2.19 12.03 2.09
CA LEU A 60 -2.35 11.08 3.19
C LEU A 60 -2.97 9.77 2.65
N LEU A 61 -2.25 8.66 2.77
CA LEU A 61 -2.73 7.34 2.35
C LEU A 61 -3.29 6.59 3.56
N LEU A 62 -4.60 6.36 3.60
CA LEU A 62 -5.28 5.86 4.80
C LEU A 62 -5.48 4.35 4.73
N LEU A 63 -5.08 3.68 5.80
CA LEU A 63 -5.12 2.22 5.93
C LEU A 63 -5.93 1.85 7.18
N HIS A 64 -7.12 1.32 6.97
CA HIS A 64 -8.05 0.99 8.06
C HIS A 64 -7.61 -0.26 8.83
N GLY A 65 -8.16 -0.45 10.03
CA GLY A 65 -7.89 -1.62 10.86
C GLY A 65 -8.71 -2.84 10.45
N TRP A 66 -8.44 -3.98 11.09
CA TRP A 66 -9.20 -5.23 10.93
C TRP A 66 -10.72 -5.01 11.07
N GLY A 67 -11.48 -5.51 10.10
CA GLY A 67 -12.95 -5.49 10.12
C GLY A 67 -13.59 -4.14 9.84
N SER A 68 -12.80 -3.15 9.43
CA SER A 68 -13.25 -1.83 8.98
C SER A 68 -13.18 -1.75 7.45
N ASN A 69 -13.33 -0.54 6.90
CA ASN A 69 -13.26 -0.25 5.48
C ASN A 69 -12.71 1.17 5.23
N GLU A 70 -12.61 1.55 3.97
CA GLU A 70 -12.06 2.83 3.53
C GLU A 70 -12.90 4.06 3.90
N GLU A 71 -14.19 3.89 4.21
CA GLU A 71 -15.09 4.99 4.56
C GLU A 71 -14.80 5.54 5.96
N ASP A 72 -14.49 4.66 6.92
CA ASP A 72 -14.34 5.01 8.33
C ASP A 72 -13.19 6.03 8.61
N LEU A 73 -12.05 5.87 7.92
CA LEU A 73 -10.89 6.73 8.15
C LEU A 73 -10.98 8.08 7.42
N LEU A 74 -11.67 8.12 6.28
CA LEU A 74 -11.76 9.34 5.49
C LEU A 74 -12.56 10.41 6.25
N ASP A 75 -13.61 10.01 6.97
CA ASP A 75 -14.42 10.90 7.79
C ASP A 75 -13.65 11.47 8.99
N LEU A 76 -12.77 10.69 9.62
CA LEU A 76 -11.89 11.17 10.68
C LEU A 76 -10.93 12.25 10.18
N LEU A 77 -10.32 12.06 9.01
CA LEU A 77 -9.34 12.99 8.48
C LEU A 77 -9.93 14.33 8.04
N ARG A 78 -11.22 14.39 7.68
CA ARG A 78 -11.92 15.66 7.45
C ARG A 78 -11.87 16.57 8.68
N ILE A 79 -11.69 16.01 9.88
CA ILE A 79 -11.61 16.76 11.13
C ILE A 79 -10.15 17.06 11.50
N VAL A 80 -9.26 16.07 11.37
CA VAL A 80 -7.87 16.16 11.88
C VAL A 80 -6.92 16.85 10.90
N ALA A 81 -7.10 16.64 9.59
CA ALA A 81 -6.25 17.18 8.53
C ALA A 81 -7.10 17.79 7.40
N PRO A 82 -7.94 18.80 7.67
CA PRO A 82 -8.92 19.32 6.71
C PRO A 82 -8.31 19.98 5.46
N TYR A 83 -6.99 20.25 5.47
CA TYR A 83 -6.26 20.89 4.37
C TYR A 83 -5.27 19.94 3.67
N ASN A 84 -5.45 18.63 3.83
CA ASN A 84 -4.67 17.63 3.12
C ASN A 84 -5.57 16.85 2.16
N ASP A 85 -5.01 16.49 1.00
CA ASP A 85 -5.61 15.46 0.17
C ASP A 85 -5.39 14.10 0.82
N ALA A 86 -6.39 13.24 0.75
CA ALA A 86 -6.32 11.91 1.32
C ALA A 86 -6.96 10.89 0.37
N ILE A 87 -6.41 9.68 0.38
CA ILE A 87 -6.97 8.51 -0.29
C ILE A 87 -7.00 7.38 0.73
N ALA A 88 -8.19 6.84 1.00
CA ALA A 88 -8.35 5.67 1.84
C ALA A 88 -8.40 4.41 0.97
N LEU A 89 -7.54 3.44 1.25
CA LEU A 89 -7.54 2.16 0.56
C LEU A 89 -8.41 1.16 1.31
N ARG A 90 -9.16 0.35 0.56
CA ARG A 90 -9.82 -0.83 1.11
C ARG A 90 -8.84 -2.00 1.11
N ALA A 91 -8.73 -2.65 2.25
CA ALA A 91 -7.94 -3.87 2.35
C ALA A 91 -8.53 -4.98 1.45
N PRO A 92 -7.69 -5.81 0.83
CA PRO A 92 -8.13 -6.73 -0.23
C PRO A 92 -8.86 -7.97 0.29
N LEU A 93 -8.63 -8.37 1.54
CA LEU A 93 -9.24 -9.57 2.12
C LEU A 93 -10.60 -9.24 2.71
N LYS A 94 -11.65 -9.93 2.25
CA LYS A 94 -13.03 -9.72 2.72
C LYS A 94 -13.33 -10.65 3.90
N LEU A 95 -13.76 -10.08 5.02
CA LEU A 95 -14.28 -10.82 6.18
C LEU A 95 -15.78 -11.05 6.02
N GLU A 96 -16.52 -9.97 5.81
CA GLU A 96 -17.97 -9.94 5.59
C GLU A 96 -18.33 -8.67 4.79
N GLU A 97 -19.63 -8.39 4.62
CA GLU A 97 -20.06 -7.18 3.92
C GLU A 97 -19.67 -5.94 4.71
N GLY A 98 -18.86 -5.06 4.09
CA GLY A 98 -18.39 -3.82 4.72
C GLY A 98 -17.19 -3.98 5.67
N ALA A 99 -16.63 -5.19 5.81
CA ALA A 99 -15.52 -5.46 6.72
C ALA A 99 -14.37 -6.19 6.02
N TYR A 100 -13.18 -5.58 6.08
CA TYR A 100 -12.01 -6.02 5.32
C TYR A 100 -10.75 -6.12 6.21
N SER A 101 -9.72 -6.79 5.70
CA SER A 101 -8.44 -6.95 6.39
C SER A 101 -7.24 -6.96 5.44
N TRP A 102 -6.09 -6.54 5.97
CA TRP A 102 -4.80 -6.59 5.30
C TRP A 102 -4.13 -7.96 5.43
N PHE A 103 -4.41 -8.68 6.52
CA PHE A 103 -3.81 -9.97 6.85
C PHE A 103 -4.90 -11.03 7.00
N HIS A 104 -4.55 -12.30 6.93
CA HIS A 104 -5.49 -13.41 7.03
C HIS A 104 -5.99 -13.63 8.46
N ASP A 105 -5.26 -13.16 9.48
CA ASP A 105 -5.67 -13.19 10.89
C ASP A 105 -5.72 -11.78 11.49
N ALA A 106 -6.49 -11.59 12.56
CA ALA A 106 -6.57 -10.30 13.27
C ALA A 106 -5.24 -9.91 13.92
N VAL A 107 -4.49 -10.92 14.40
CA VAL A 107 -3.19 -10.75 15.04
C VAL A 107 -2.28 -11.93 14.65
N PRO A 108 -1.78 -11.98 13.40
CA PRO A 108 -0.86 -13.02 12.97
C PRO A 108 0.47 -12.85 13.72
N GLN A 109 1.26 -13.92 13.79
CA GLN A 109 2.49 -13.97 14.58
C GLN A 109 3.61 -14.62 13.78
N ARG A 110 4.85 -14.16 14.01
CA ARG A 110 6.06 -14.75 13.41
C ARG A 110 5.97 -14.74 11.88
N GLU A 111 6.30 -15.86 11.24
CA GLU A 111 6.31 -16.01 9.79
C GLU A 111 4.98 -15.65 9.13
N ASP A 112 3.84 -16.01 9.75
CA ASP A 112 2.51 -15.65 9.22
C ASP A 112 2.34 -14.12 9.14
N LEU A 113 2.85 -13.39 10.14
CA LEU A 113 2.85 -11.93 10.13
C LEU A 113 3.78 -11.39 9.04
N ASP A 114 5.01 -11.90 8.97
CA ASP A 114 6.01 -11.42 7.99
C ASP A 114 5.51 -11.60 6.55
N TYR A 115 4.86 -12.74 6.26
CA TYR A 115 4.34 -13.07 4.95
C TYR A 115 3.17 -12.16 4.54
N ASP A 116 2.17 -12.01 5.40
CA ASP A 116 1.03 -11.14 5.10
C ASP A 116 1.40 -9.65 5.08
N MET A 117 2.29 -9.22 5.99
CA MET A 117 2.81 -7.86 6.01
C MET A 117 3.47 -7.51 4.68
N TYR A 118 4.32 -8.41 4.17
CA TYR A 118 4.97 -8.21 2.89
C TYR A 118 3.97 -8.17 1.73
N ALA A 119 3.03 -9.11 1.68
CA ALA A 119 2.02 -9.15 0.62
C ALA A 119 1.13 -7.90 0.61
N ALA A 120 0.72 -7.42 1.78
CA ALA A 120 -0.04 -6.19 1.91
C ALA A 120 0.77 -4.97 1.49
N ALA A 121 2.01 -4.83 1.96
CA ALA A 121 2.90 -3.73 1.61
C ALA A 121 3.16 -3.69 0.09
N ALA A 122 3.43 -4.84 -0.53
CA ALA A 122 3.63 -4.93 -1.98
C ALA A 122 2.38 -4.53 -2.78
N ALA A 123 1.19 -4.94 -2.34
CA ALA A 123 -0.07 -4.57 -2.99
C ALA A 123 -0.38 -3.06 -2.85
N ILE A 124 -0.02 -2.46 -1.71
CA ILE A 124 -0.15 -1.01 -1.48
C ILE A 124 0.84 -0.26 -2.36
N ASP A 125 2.10 -0.69 -2.41
CA ASP A 125 3.15 -0.07 -3.24
C ASP A 125 2.79 -0.12 -4.73
N GLU A 126 2.33 -1.27 -5.23
CA GLU A 126 1.83 -1.41 -6.62
C GLU A 126 0.70 -0.43 -6.89
N TRP A 127 -0.25 -0.30 -5.95
CA TRP A 127 -1.37 0.63 -6.10
C TRP A 127 -0.89 2.09 -6.11
N VAL A 128 0.02 2.47 -5.21
CA VAL A 128 0.59 3.82 -5.14
C VAL A 128 1.31 4.16 -6.44
N CYS A 129 2.21 3.29 -6.91
CA CYS A 129 2.95 3.50 -8.17
C CYS A 129 2.02 3.63 -9.38
N ALA A 130 0.90 2.90 -9.40
CA ALA A 130 -0.04 2.94 -10.51
C ALA A 130 -0.99 4.17 -10.49
N ASN A 131 -1.24 4.78 -9.33
CA ASN A 131 -2.31 5.76 -9.17
C ASN A 131 -1.86 7.15 -8.70
N ILE A 132 -0.66 7.28 -8.12
CA ILE A 132 -0.16 8.54 -7.56
C ILE A 132 1.03 9.04 -8.39
N PRO A 133 1.07 10.33 -8.79
CA PRO A 133 2.21 10.89 -9.49
C PRO A 133 3.52 10.76 -8.68
N GLU A 134 4.62 10.38 -9.33
CA GLU A 134 5.93 10.19 -8.68
C GLU A 134 6.46 11.44 -7.96
N ASN A 135 6.00 12.64 -8.36
CA ASN A 135 6.40 13.91 -7.76
C ASN A 135 5.50 14.33 -6.58
N ARG A 136 4.62 13.45 -6.11
CA ARG A 136 3.69 13.69 -5.01
C ARG A 136 4.16 12.92 -3.78
N ASP A 137 4.55 13.65 -2.73
CA ASP A 137 4.87 13.02 -1.45
C ASP A 137 3.65 12.28 -0.88
N VAL A 138 3.86 11.03 -0.44
CA VAL A 138 2.83 10.19 0.18
C VAL A 138 3.20 9.93 1.64
N VAL A 139 2.26 10.15 2.54
CA VAL A 139 2.40 9.86 3.97
C VAL A 139 1.37 8.80 4.36
N PRO A 140 1.79 7.57 4.67
CA PRO A 140 0.89 6.55 5.19
C PRO A 140 0.32 6.96 6.56
N PHE A 141 -0.98 6.71 6.74
CA PHE A 141 -1.69 6.91 8.00
C PHE A 141 -2.55 5.67 8.28
N GLY A 142 -2.14 4.88 9.27
CA GLY A 142 -2.79 3.63 9.61
C GLY A 142 -3.46 3.66 10.98
N PHE A 143 -4.47 2.80 11.17
CA PHE A 143 -4.99 2.47 12.50
C PHE A 143 -4.98 0.97 12.75
N SER A 144 -4.56 0.56 13.96
CA SER A 144 -4.50 -0.86 14.37
C SER A 144 -3.73 -1.69 13.34
N GLN A 145 -4.35 -2.70 12.72
CA GLN A 145 -3.72 -3.50 11.66
C GLN A 145 -3.21 -2.66 10.48
N GLY A 146 -3.90 -1.59 10.09
CA GLY A 146 -3.43 -0.72 9.01
C GLY A 146 -2.20 0.12 9.37
N ALA A 147 -1.83 0.19 10.66
CA ALA A 147 -0.62 0.88 11.13
C ALA A 147 0.59 -0.06 11.31
N ALA A 148 0.34 -1.37 11.31
CA ALA A 148 1.36 -2.40 11.49
C ALA A 148 2.21 -2.50 10.21
#